data_AF-W9ZC71-F1
#
_entry.id   AF-W9ZC71-F1
#
_cell.length_a   1.000
_cell.length_b   1.000
_cell.length_c   1.000
_cell.angle_alpha   90.00
_cell.angle_beta   90.00
_cell.angle_gamma   90.00
#
_symmetry.space_group_name_H-M   'P 1'
#
loop_
_entity.id
_entity.type
_entity.pdbx_description
1 polymer ?
#
loop_
_entity_poly.entity_id
_entity_poly.type
_entity_poly.pdbx_seq_one_letter_code
_entity_poly.pdbx_strand_id
1 'polypeptide(L)'
;MDIEALTAEAVIDTEDIPDHLDDISEAIMWAKQGIHLANDSNPLLTQWLNNLGVFLETRYKRTGEMRDLEEAIHTARQAVESTPDDHPDVAAMLSNLGTMLDRRYERMGEMNDLEEASTNLLEAWSCLNAVPFHRIKAAAKCPELLAAQNRVDQCIDLGRRILDLLPSVHARALDRNDQQFVVSTFAGIASHYALFSYQQID
;
A
#
# COMPACT_ATOMS: atom_id res chain seq x y z
N MET A 1 -29.74 2.73 -13.99
CA MET A 1 -29.00 2.67 -12.71
C MET A 1 -28.21 3.96 -12.65
N ASP A 2 -28.58 4.87 -11.74
CA ASP A 2 -27.98 6.21 -11.69
C ASP A 2 -26.58 6.15 -11.07
N ILE A 3 -25.75 7.15 -11.35
CA ILE A 3 -24.37 7.25 -10.85
C ILE A 3 -24.32 7.07 -9.32
N GLU A 4 -25.33 7.59 -8.60
CA GLU A 4 -25.46 7.38 -7.15
C GLU A 4 -25.62 5.90 -6.74
N ALA A 5 -26.33 5.07 -7.52
CA ALA A 5 -26.44 3.64 -7.25
C ALA A 5 -25.11 2.90 -7.50
N LEU A 6 -24.35 3.32 -8.51
CA LEU A 6 -22.99 2.83 -8.76
C LEU A 6 -21.98 3.30 -7.69
N THR A 7 -22.21 4.46 -7.07
CA THR A 7 -21.32 5.00 -6.02
C THR A 7 -21.34 4.19 -4.73
N ALA A 8 -22.46 3.53 -4.40
CA ALA A 8 -22.59 2.75 -3.16
C ALA A 8 -21.99 1.33 -3.27
N GLU A 9 -22.00 0.73 -4.46
CA GLU A 9 -21.48 -0.65 -4.66
C GLU A 9 -19.96 -0.68 -4.93
N ALA A 10 -19.37 0.41 -5.44
CA ALA A 10 -17.96 0.45 -5.82
C ALA A 10 -17.00 1.01 -4.74
N VAL A 11 -17.52 1.73 -3.74
CA VAL A 11 -16.74 2.23 -2.60
C VAL A 11 -16.86 1.23 -1.46
N ILE A 12 -16.23 0.07 -1.65
CA ILE A 12 -16.08 -0.93 -0.59
C ILE A 12 -14.94 -0.47 0.30
N ASP A 13 -15.16 -0.39 1.61
CA ASP A 13 -14.07 -0.27 2.59
C ASP A 13 -13.10 -1.40 2.33
N THR A 14 -11.79 -1.12 2.25
CA THR A 14 -10.76 -2.10 1.84
C THR A 14 -10.68 -3.39 2.68
N GLU A 15 -11.51 -3.49 3.73
CA GLU A 15 -11.68 -4.64 4.61
C GLU A 15 -12.73 -5.66 4.13
N ASP A 16 -13.63 -5.31 3.20
CA ASP A 16 -14.70 -6.20 2.70
C ASP A 16 -14.46 -6.64 1.25
N ILE A 17 -13.21 -7.00 0.94
CA ILE A 17 -12.83 -7.45 -0.41
C ILE A 17 -13.51 -8.78 -0.73
N PRO A 18 -14.20 -8.92 -1.87
CA PRO A 18 -14.91 -10.14 -2.19
C PRO A 18 -14.00 -11.37 -2.24
N ASP A 19 -14.49 -12.45 -1.64
CA ASP A 19 -13.74 -13.68 -1.47
C ASP A 19 -13.98 -14.71 -2.57
N HIS A 20 -14.84 -14.45 -3.55
CA HIS A 20 -15.05 -15.31 -4.70
C HIS A 20 -14.51 -14.65 -5.98
N LEU A 21 -13.94 -15.43 -6.91
CA LEU A 21 -13.35 -14.89 -8.14
C LEU A 21 -14.37 -14.16 -9.03
N ASP A 22 -15.61 -14.66 -9.03
CA ASP A 22 -16.72 -14.06 -9.77
C ASP A 22 -17.08 -12.68 -9.18
N ASP A 23 -17.21 -12.60 -7.85
CA ASP A 23 -17.51 -11.34 -7.15
C ASP A 23 -16.38 -10.31 -7.35
N ILE A 24 -15.11 -10.74 -7.33
CA ILE A 24 -13.96 -9.86 -7.64
C ILE A 24 -14.06 -9.35 -9.09
N SER A 25 -14.44 -10.23 -10.03
CA SER A 25 -14.57 -9.86 -11.44
C SER A 25 -15.72 -8.89 -11.67
N GLU A 26 -16.82 -9.05 -10.94
CA GLU A 26 -17.94 -8.13 -10.92
C GLU A 26 -17.54 -6.76 -10.32
N ALA A 27 -16.84 -6.75 -9.19
CA ALA A 27 -16.32 -5.52 -8.58
C ALA A 27 -15.37 -4.74 -9.51
N ILE A 28 -14.49 -5.44 -10.23
CA ILE A 28 -13.61 -4.84 -11.25
C ILE A 28 -14.43 -4.20 -12.37
N MET A 29 -15.46 -4.89 -12.85
CA MET A 29 -16.35 -4.37 -13.89
C MET A 29 -17.04 -3.08 -13.43
N TRP A 30 -17.61 -3.07 -12.23
CA TRP A 30 -18.29 -1.90 -11.68
C TRP A 30 -17.36 -0.72 -11.44
N ALA A 31 -16.16 -0.97 -10.88
CA ALA A 31 -15.17 0.08 -10.67
C ALA A 31 -14.73 0.72 -12.01
N LYS A 32 -14.48 -0.09 -13.05
CA LYS A 32 -14.17 0.41 -14.40
C LYS A 32 -15.31 1.24 -15.00
N GLN A 33 -16.54 0.80 -14.81
CA GLN A 33 -17.72 1.54 -15.28
C GLN A 33 -17.87 2.89 -14.54
N GLY A 34 -17.64 2.90 -13.23
CA GLY A 34 -17.65 4.12 -12.41
C GLY A 34 -16.60 5.13 -12.90
N ILE A 35 -15.36 4.66 -13.11
CA ILE A 35 -14.26 5.49 -13.64
C ILE A 35 -14.61 6.06 -15.01
N HIS A 36 -15.19 5.26 -15.91
CA HIS A 36 -15.54 5.74 -17.25
C HIS A 36 -16.62 6.83 -17.24
N LEU A 37 -17.56 6.75 -16.29
CA LEU A 37 -18.63 7.73 -16.12
C LEU A 37 -18.19 8.96 -15.30
N ALA A 38 -17.08 8.87 -14.58
CA ALA A 38 -16.48 9.99 -13.87
C ALA A 38 -15.95 11.02 -14.87
N ASN A 39 -16.10 12.31 -14.55
CA ASN A 39 -15.28 13.36 -15.14
C ASN A 39 -14.10 13.67 -14.20
N ASP A 40 -13.05 14.32 -14.72
CA ASP A 40 -11.82 14.64 -13.96
C ASP A 40 -12.06 15.50 -12.70
N SER A 41 -13.27 16.05 -12.53
CA SER A 41 -13.66 16.87 -11.37
C SER A 41 -14.36 16.07 -10.27
N ASN A 42 -14.50 14.74 -10.41
CA ASN A 42 -15.20 13.91 -9.43
C ASN A 42 -14.25 13.53 -8.28
N PRO A 43 -14.53 13.96 -7.02
CA PRO A 43 -13.71 13.63 -5.86
C PRO A 43 -13.68 12.12 -5.53
N LEU A 44 -14.60 11.32 -6.08
CA LEU A 44 -14.63 9.87 -5.90
C LEU A 44 -13.74 9.11 -6.91
N LEU A 45 -13.24 9.78 -7.95
CA LEU A 45 -12.41 9.15 -8.98
C LEU A 45 -11.18 8.48 -8.36
N THR A 46 -10.52 9.16 -7.44
CA THR A 46 -9.36 8.66 -6.71
C THR A 46 -9.68 7.38 -5.93
N GLN A 47 -10.82 7.32 -5.24
CA GLN A 47 -11.25 6.14 -4.50
C GLN A 47 -11.55 4.96 -5.42
N TRP A 48 -12.22 5.21 -6.56
CA TRP A 48 -12.48 4.16 -7.54
C TRP A 48 -11.21 3.61 -8.17
N LEU A 49 -10.24 4.46 -8.47
CA LEU A 49 -8.93 4.04 -8.96
C LEU A 49 -8.21 3.17 -7.92
N ASN A 50 -8.17 3.59 -6.66
CA ASN A 50 -7.55 2.80 -5.60
C ASN A 50 -8.24 1.43 -5.44
N ASN A 51 -9.58 1.39 -5.40
CA ASN A 51 -10.34 0.15 -5.25
C ASN A 51 -10.15 -0.79 -6.44
N LEU A 52 -10.18 -0.26 -7.67
CA LEU A 52 -9.90 -1.04 -8.87
C LEU A 52 -8.49 -1.67 -8.79
N GLY A 53 -7.48 -0.91 -8.37
CA GLY A 53 -6.12 -1.43 -8.17
C GLY A 53 -6.09 -2.59 -7.16
N VAL A 54 -6.79 -2.47 -6.03
CA VAL A 54 -6.88 -3.51 -4.99
C VAL A 54 -7.60 -4.76 -5.51
N PHE A 55 -8.70 -4.62 -6.25
CA PHE A 55 -9.42 -5.78 -6.80
C PHE A 55 -8.61 -6.51 -7.86
N LEU A 56 -7.92 -5.79 -8.74
CA LEU A 56 -7.01 -6.38 -9.73
C LEU A 56 -5.86 -7.12 -9.06
N GLU A 57 -5.26 -6.53 -8.04
CA GLU A 57 -4.21 -7.16 -7.24
C GLU A 57 -4.70 -8.43 -6.51
N THR A 58 -5.93 -8.40 -6.00
CA THR A 58 -6.58 -9.57 -5.37
C THR A 58 -6.86 -10.67 -6.39
N ARG A 59 -7.34 -10.30 -7.58
CA ARG A 59 -7.55 -11.26 -8.68
C ARG A 59 -6.23 -11.91 -9.09
N TYR A 60 -5.17 -11.11 -9.25
CA TYR A 60 -3.83 -11.61 -9.53
C TYR A 60 -3.33 -12.61 -8.48
N LYS A 61 -3.52 -12.35 -7.18
CA LYS A 61 -3.12 -13.31 -6.13
C LYS A 61 -3.77 -14.69 -6.30
N ARG A 62 -4.98 -14.73 -6.87
CA ARG A 62 -5.76 -15.96 -7.05
C ARG A 62 -5.47 -16.65 -8.38
N THR A 63 -5.25 -15.89 -9.44
CA THR A 63 -5.09 -16.42 -10.80
C THR A 63 -3.63 -16.55 -11.23
N GLY A 64 -2.75 -15.72 -10.67
CA GLY A 64 -1.36 -15.56 -11.10
C GLY A 64 -1.20 -14.80 -12.42
N GLU A 65 -2.28 -14.24 -12.98
CA GLU A 65 -2.30 -13.57 -14.28
C GLU A 65 -1.58 -12.21 -14.20
N MET A 66 -0.38 -12.13 -14.77
CA MET A 66 0.47 -10.93 -14.70
C MET A 66 -0.20 -9.67 -15.25
N ARG A 67 -1.10 -9.82 -16.22
CA ARG A 67 -1.87 -8.70 -16.78
C ARG A 67 -2.70 -7.97 -15.71
N ASP A 68 -3.23 -8.70 -14.73
CA ASP A 68 -4.01 -8.10 -13.64
C ASP A 68 -3.10 -7.27 -12.72
N LEU A 69 -1.88 -7.75 -12.46
CA LEU A 69 -0.89 -7.00 -11.67
C LEU A 69 -0.41 -5.74 -12.40
N GLU A 70 -0.14 -5.84 -13.70
CA GLU A 70 0.26 -4.70 -14.53
C GLU A 70 -0.84 -3.63 -14.58
N GLU A 71 -2.10 -4.05 -14.74
CA GLU A 71 -3.24 -3.14 -14.70
C GLU A 71 -3.41 -2.51 -13.31
N ALA A 72 -3.24 -3.30 -12.23
CA ALA A 72 -3.31 -2.80 -10.86
C ALA A 72 -2.28 -1.68 -10.61
N ILE A 73 -1.03 -1.88 -11.04
CA ILE A 73 0.05 -0.89 -10.91
C ILE A 73 -0.29 0.38 -11.71
N HIS A 74 -0.79 0.23 -12.93
CA HIS A 74 -1.17 1.38 -13.76
C HIS A 74 -2.28 2.19 -13.08
N THR A 75 -3.33 1.53 -12.60
CA THR A 75 -4.44 2.20 -11.91
C THR A 75 -4.00 2.83 -10.58
N ALA A 76 -3.13 2.18 -9.82
CA ALA A 76 -2.60 2.73 -8.56
C ALA A 76 -1.75 3.99 -8.80
N ARG A 77 -0.98 4.06 -9.89
CA ARG A 77 -0.27 5.29 -10.28
C ARG A 77 -1.25 6.44 -10.58
N GLN A 78 -2.32 6.17 -11.33
CA GLN A 78 -3.35 7.17 -11.60
C GLN A 78 -4.03 7.66 -10.31
N ALA A 79 -4.26 6.76 -9.34
CA ALA A 79 -4.81 7.12 -8.04
C ALA A 79 -3.87 8.11 -7.31
N VAL A 80 -2.58 7.80 -7.21
CA VAL A 80 -1.58 8.67 -6.59
C VAL A 80 -1.50 10.03 -7.30
N GLU A 81 -1.44 10.06 -8.63
CA GLU A 81 -1.39 11.30 -9.42
C GLU A 81 -2.63 12.18 -9.25
N SER A 82 -3.79 11.57 -9.01
CA SER A 82 -5.05 12.28 -8.78
C SER A 82 -5.24 12.79 -7.36
N THR A 83 -4.38 12.36 -6.42
CA THR A 83 -4.54 12.65 -4.98
C THR A 83 -3.72 13.87 -4.59
N PRO A 84 -4.33 14.90 -3.99
CA PRO A 84 -3.56 16.00 -3.39
C PRO A 84 -2.62 15.51 -2.27
N ASP A 85 -1.42 16.07 -2.18
CA ASP A 85 -0.40 15.69 -1.19
C ASP A 85 -0.88 15.81 0.28
N ASP A 86 -1.88 16.65 0.54
CA ASP A 86 -2.45 16.86 1.87
C ASP A 86 -3.62 15.93 2.21
N HIS A 87 -4.03 15.06 1.28
CA HIS A 87 -5.13 14.13 1.47
C HIS A 87 -4.77 13.03 2.49
N PRO A 88 -5.64 12.70 3.47
CA PRO A 88 -5.35 11.72 4.52
C PRO A 88 -5.04 10.30 3.98
N ASP A 89 -5.61 9.96 2.82
CA ASP A 89 -5.49 8.62 2.22
C ASP A 89 -4.29 8.48 1.26
N VAL A 90 -3.52 9.53 1.01
CA VAL A 90 -2.37 9.48 0.09
C VAL A 90 -1.35 8.40 0.50
N ALA A 91 -1.13 8.22 1.80
CA ALA A 91 -0.23 7.18 2.31
C ALA A 91 -0.74 5.77 2.04
N ALA A 92 -2.07 5.55 2.02
CA ALA A 92 -2.64 4.25 1.70
C ALA A 92 -2.42 3.93 0.21
N MET A 93 -2.61 4.90 -0.69
CA MET A 93 -2.42 4.73 -2.13
C MET A 93 -0.96 4.48 -2.49
N LEU A 94 -0.04 5.27 -1.92
CA LEU A 94 1.41 5.06 -2.07
C LEU A 94 1.84 3.68 -1.52
N SER A 95 1.27 3.25 -0.39
CA SER A 95 1.56 1.92 0.19
C SER A 95 1.05 0.77 -0.69
N ASN A 96 -0.14 0.94 -1.29
CA ASN A 96 -0.71 -0.02 -2.24
C ASN A 96 0.15 -0.12 -3.51
N LEU A 97 0.49 1.01 -4.12
CA LEU A 97 1.37 1.06 -5.29
C LEU A 97 2.73 0.41 -4.99
N GLY A 98 3.37 0.78 -3.89
CA GLY A 98 4.64 0.19 -3.49
C GLY A 98 4.56 -1.33 -3.26
N THR A 99 3.45 -1.82 -2.72
CA THR A 99 3.23 -3.27 -2.55
C THR A 99 3.03 -4.00 -3.87
N MET A 100 2.36 -3.39 -4.85
CA MET A 100 2.15 -4.00 -6.16
C MET A 100 3.46 -4.06 -6.96
N LEU A 101 4.27 -3.00 -6.91
CA LEU A 101 5.60 -2.94 -7.53
C LEU A 101 6.57 -3.96 -6.92
N ASP A 102 6.61 -4.05 -5.59
CA ASP A 102 7.39 -5.05 -4.86
C ASP A 102 7.08 -6.47 -5.34
N ARG A 103 5.79 -6.81 -5.48
CA ARG A 103 5.41 -8.13 -6.02
C ARG A 103 5.78 -8.34 -7.47
N ARG A 104 5.72 -7.29 -8.29
CA ARG A 104 6.18 -7.40 -9.69
C ARG A 104 7.68 -7.65 -9.72
N TYR A 105 8.45 -6.98 -8.87
CA TYR A 105 9.88 -7.26 -8.66
C TYR A 105 10.11 -8.72 -8.23
N GLU A 106 9.37 -9.26 -7.27
CA GLU A 106 9.51 -10.67 -6.85
C GLU A 106 9.32 -11.65 -8.02
N ARG A 107 8.45 -11.31 -9.00
CA ARG A 107 8.16 -12.16 -10.16
C ARG A 107 9.14 -11.99 -11.31
N MET A 108 9.59 -10.76 -11.56
CA MET A 108 10.32 -10.38 -12.77
C MET A 108 11.79 -10.03 -12.51
N GLY A 109 12.14 -9.69 -11.28
CA GLY A 109 13.49 -9.24 -10.88
C GLY A 109 13.85 -7.84 -11.40
N GLU A 110 12.86 -7.04 -11.82
CA GLU A 110 13.08 -5.71 -12.39
C GLU A 110 13.46 -4.70 -11.30
N MET A 111 14.74 -4.33 -11.22
CA MET A 111 15.25 -3.43 -10.17
C MET A 111 14.53 -2.07 -10.12
N ASN A 112 14.06 -1.57 -11.25
CA ASN A 112 13.30 -0.32 -11.31
C ASN A 112 12.00 -0.41 -10.48
N ASP A 113 11.31 -1.55 -10.50
CA ASP A 113 10.11 -1.76 -9.69
C ASP A 113 10.45 -1.75 -8.20
N LEU A 114 11.59 -2.33 -7.81
CA LEU A 114 12.06 -2.34 -6.42
C LEU A 114 12.41 -0.92 -5.92
N GLU A 115 13.10 -0.14 -6.75
CA GLU A 115 13.46 1.25 -6.45
C GLU A 115 12.21 2.12 -6.30
N GLU A 116 11.27 2.01 -7.25
CA GLU A 116 10.00 2.72 -7.22
C GLU A 116 9.15 2.30 -6.00
N ALA A 117 9.09 1.01 -5.68
CA ALA A 117 8.40 0.49 -4.51
C ALA A 117 8.93 1.12 -3.21
N SER A 118 10.25 1.12 -3.02
CA SER A 118 10.87 1.72 -1.84
C SER A 118 10.63 3.22 -1.73
N THR A 119 10.60 3.92 -2.86
CA THR A 119 10.37 5.37 -2.90
C THR A 119 8.95 5.69 -2.45
N ASN A 120 7.95 5.03 -3.04
CA ASN A 120 6.54 5.20 -2.66
C ASN A 120 6.28 4.84 -1.18
N LEU A 121 6.87 3.76 -0.67
CA LEU A 121 6.69 3.36 0.72
C LEU A 121 7.36 4.32 1.72
N LEU A 122 8.51 4.88 1.38
CA LEU A 122 9.18 5.92 2.19
C LEU A 122 8.41 7.24 2.17
N GLU A 123 7.79 7.58 1.05
CA GLU A 123 6.92 8.75 0.93
C GLU A 123 5.66 8.56 1.77
N ALA A 124 4.98 7.42 1.66
CA ALA A 124 3.83 7.07 2.49
C ALA A 124 4.12 7.18 3.99
N TRP A 125 5.30 6.73 4.43
CA TRP A 125 5.76 6.88 5.81
C TRP A 125 5.87 8.35 6.25
N SER A 126 6.33 9.21 5.34
CA SER A 126 6.62 10.63 5.58
C SER A 126 5.38 11.52 5.56
N CYS A 127 4.23 11.02 5.06
CA CYS A 127 2.95 11.72 5.07
C CYS A 127 2.42 11.90 6.51
N LEU A 128 2.75 13.01 7.17
CA LEU A 128 2.37 13.27 8.57
C LEU A 128 0.85 13.46 8.78
N ASN A 129 0.11 13.80 7.72
CA ASN A 129 -1.34 13.99 7.75
C ASN A 129 -2.13 12.68 7.66
N ALA A 130 -1.46 11.57 7.31
CA ALA A 130 -2.10 10.28 7.14
C ALA A 130 -2.28 9.51 8.45
N VAL A 131 -3.22 8.58 8.45
CA VAL A 131 -3.49 7.69 9.60
C VAL A 131 -2.19 6.94 9.97
N PRO A 132 -1.78 6.93 11.26
CA PRO A 132 -0.54 6.28 11.70
C PRO A 132 -0.40 4.82 11.26
N PHE A 133 -1.52 4.10 11.17
CA PHE A 133 -1.56 2.72 10.70
C PHE A 133 -0.97 2.53 9.29
N HIS A 134 -1.44 3.30 8.30
CA HIS A 134 -0.94 3.20 6.92
C HIS A 134 0.55 3.54 6.82
N ARG A 135 1.00 4.51 7.61
CA ARG A 135 2.41 4.90 7.68
C ARG A 135 3.27 3.77 8.21
N ILE A 136 2.89 3.17 9.33
CA ILE A 136 3.61 2.04 9.94
C ILE A 136 3.63 0.84 9.00
N LYS A 137 2.48 0.52 8.37
CA LYS A 137 2.37 -0.56 7.40
C LYS A 137 3.31 -0.36 6.20
N ALA A 138 3.41 0.86 5.68
CA ALA A 138 4.35 1.18 4.61
C ALA A 138 5.80 1.02 5.07
N ALA A 139 6.13 1.58 6.24
CA ALA A 139 7.47 1.54 6.80
C ALA A 139 7.96 0.12 7.14
N ALA A 140 7.04 -0.80 7.44
CA ALA A 140 7.34 -2.21 7.69
C ALA A 140 7.96 -2.94 6.50
N LYS A 141 7.59 -2.55 5.28
CA LYS A 141 8.06 -3.16 4.04
C LYS A 141 9.43 -2.64 3.60
N CYS A 142 9.76 -1.38 3.94
CA CYS A 142 10.98 -0.73 3.50
C CYS A 142 12.30 -1.46 3.86
N PRO A 143 12.49 -2.06 5.05
CA PRO A 143 13.76 -2.69 5.41
C PRO A 143 14.20 -3.78 4.42
N GLU A 144 13.29 -4.64 3.97
CA GLU A 144 13.59 -5.73 3.03
C GLU A 144 13.98 -5.17 1.65
N LEU A 145 13.22 -4.16 1.17
CA LEU A 145 13.49 -3.53 -0.12
C LEU A 145 14.80 -2.73 -0.11
N LEU A 146 15.08 -2.02 0.98
CA LEU A 146 16.31 -1.25 1.14
C LEU A 146 17.52 -2.17 1.28
N ALA A 147 17.39 -3.30 1.95
CA ALA A 147 18.44 -4.32 2.04
C ALA A 147 18.75 -4.92 0.66
N ALA A 148 17.73 -5.25 -0.13
CA ALA A 148 17.89 -5.73 -1.50
C ALA A 148 18.56 -4.69 -2.43
N GLN A 149 18.40 -3.40 -2.13
CA GLN A 149 19.08 -2.29 -2.81
C GLN A 149 20.45 -1.93 -2.22
N ASN A 150 20.94 -2.65 -1.21
CA ASN A 150 22.18 -2.35 -0.48
C ASN A 150 22.18 -0.93 0.17
N ARG A 151 21.00 -0.39 0.50
CA ARG A 151 20.80 0.92 1.15
C ARG A 151 20.72 0.77 2.67
N VAL A 152 21.73 0.15 3.26
CA VAL A 152 21.77 -0.24 4.67
C VAL A 152 21.61 0.96 5.62
N ASP A 153 22.25 2.09 5.33
CA ASP A 153 22.17 3.29 6.17
C ASP A 153 20.74 3.82 6.31
N GLN A 154 19.98 3.81 5.21
CA GLN A 154 18.59 4.25 5.21
C GLN A 154 17.68 3.26 5.96
N CYS A 155 17.97 1.96 5.87
CA CYS A 155 17.28 0.94 6.65
C CYS A 155 17.48 1.15 8.16
N ILE A 156 18.72 1.43 8.59
CA ILE A 156 19.07 1.70 9.98
C ILE A 156 18.36 2.97 10.48
N ASP A 157 18.43 4.06 9.72
CA ASP A 157 17.80 5.32 10.09
C ASP A 157 16.26 5.21 10.17
N LEU A 158 15.65 4.46 9.23
CA LEU A 158 14.23 4.19 9.26
C LEU A 158 13.85 3.35 10.50
N GLY A 159 14.57 2.27 10.78
CA GLY A 159 14.34 1.43 11.96
C GLY A 159 14.40 2.23 13.27
N ARG A 160 15.38 3.14 13.40
CA ARG A 160 15.48 4.05 14.55
C ARG A 160 14.23 4.92 14.68
N ARG A 161 13.81 5.60 13.61
CA ARG A 161 12.63 6.49 13.61
C ARG A 161 11.34 5.76 13.93
N ILE A 162 11.19 4.53 13.46
CA ILE A 162 10.04 3.66 13.74
C ILE A 162 10.00 3.32 15.23
N LEU A 163 11.13 2.92 15.83
CA LEU A 163 11.22 2.61 17.26
C LEU A 163 10.98 3.84 18.15
N ASP A 164 11.42 5.02 17.73
CA ASP A 164 11.17 6.28 18.44
C ASP A 164 9.68 6.67 18.50
N LEU A 165 8.87 6.19 17.54
CA LEU A 165 7.42 6.41 17.48
C LEU A 165 6.60 5.34 18.22
N LEU A 166 7.23 4.24 18.66
CA LEU A 166 6.56 3.17 19.40
C LEU A 166 5.80 3.65 20.66
N PRO A 167 6.31 4.62 21.44
CA PRO A 167 5.57 5.17 22.58
C PRO A 167 4.35 6.02 22.20
N SER A 168 4.32 6.62 21.00
CA SER A 168 3.23 7.52 20.57
C SER A 168 2.07 6.76 19.92
N VAL A 169 2.32 5.56 19.40
CA VAL A 169 1.31 4.67 18.77
C VAL A 169 0.49 3.91 19.82
N HIS A 170 0.61 4.24 21.12
CA HIS A 170 -0.01 3.49 22.22
C HIS A 170 -1.44 3.00 21.92
N ALA A 171 -1.48 1.67 21.78
CA ALA A 171 -2.52 0.69 21.47
C ALA A 171 -3.85 0.80 22.26
N ARG A 172 -4.39 2.00 22.49
CA ARG A 172 -5.72 2.17 23.10
C ARG A 172 -6.79 2.65 22.12
N ALA A 173 -6.40 3.16 20.96
CA ALA A 173 -7.32 3.62 19.92
C ALA A 173 -7.51 2.61 18.76
N LEU A 174 -6.69 1.56 18.72
CA LEU A 174 -6.72 0.51 17.68
C LEU A 174 -7.45 -0.73 18.20
N ASP A 175 -8.11 -1.47 17.33
CA ASP A 175 -8.70 -2.76 17.69
C ASP A 175 -7.64 -3.83 17.98
N ARG A 176 -8.04 -5.02 18.44
CA ARG A 176 -7.11 -6.08 18.82
C ARG A 176 -6.28 -6.64 17.66
N ASN A 177 -6.83 -6.72 16.45
CA ASN A 177 -6.12 -7.24 15.28
C ASN A 177 -5.04 -6.25 14.84
N ASP A 178 -5.38 -4.95 14.83
CA ASP A 178 -4.44 -3.87 14.52
C ASP A 178 -3.32 -3.78 15.56
N GLN A 179 -3.64 -3.96 16.84
CA GLN A 179 -2.63 -4.03 17.89
C GLN A 179 -1.64 -5.17 17.65
N GLN A 180 -2.14 -6.36 17.30
CA GLN A 180 -1.29 -7.52 17.05
C GLN A 180 -0.43 -7.32 15.81
N PHE A 181 -0.97 -6.75 14.73
CA PHE A 181 -0.23 -6.41 13.53
C PHE A 181 0.88 -5.40 13.83
N VAL A 182 0.56 -4.31 14.53
CA VAL A 182 1.51 -3.25 14.89
C VAL A 182 2.64 -3.80 15.76
N VAL A 183 2.33 -4.58 16.80
CA VAL A 183 3.34 -5.18 17.69
C VAL A 183 4.24 -6.17 16.94
N SER A 184 3.67 -7.05 16.11
CA SER A 184 4.44 -8.00 15.31
C SER A 184 5.37 -7.29 14.32
N THR A 185 4.87 -6.22 13.69
CA THR A 185 5.61 -5.40 12.75
C THR A 185 6.83 -4.77 13.41
N PHE A 186 6.66 -4.15 14.59
CA PHE A 186 7.77 -3.56 15.33
C PHE A 186 8.82 -4.60 15.73
N ALA A 187 8.40 -5.82 16.12
CA ALA A 187 9.33 -6.90 16.46
C ALA A 187 10.19 -7.34 15.27
N GLY A 188 9.60 -7.43 14.07
CA GLY A 188 10.33 -7.72 12.83
C GLY A 188 11.35 -6.63 12.49
N ILE A 189 10.94 -5.37 12.56
CA ILE A 189 11.81 -4.22 12.29
C ILE A 189 12.96 -4.14 13.29
N ALA A 190 12.69 -4.34 14.59
CA ALA A 190 13.74 -4.36 15.61
C ALA A 190 14.75 -5.49 15.36
N SER A 191 14.29 -6.64 14.88
CA SER A 191 15.15 -7.78 14.54
C SER A 191 16.05 -7.47 13.34
N HIS A 192 15.49 -6.91 12.26
CA HIS A 192 16.28 -6.47 11.10
C HIS A 192 17.26 -5.35 11.46
N TYR A 193 16.80 -4.35 12.22
CA TYR A 193 17.65 -3.27 12.70
C TYR A 193 18.84 -3.79 13.50
N ALA A 194 18.60 -4.68 14.47
CA ALA A 194 19.66 -5.29 15.26
C ALA A 194 20.67 -6.00 14.35
N LEU A 195 20.20 -6.88 13.45
CA LEU A 195 21.06 -7.62 12.52
C LEU A 195 21.99 -6.70 11.70
N PHE A 196 21.45 -5.65 11.09
CA PHE A 196 22.24 -4.73 10.26
C PHE A 196 23.17 -3.83 11.09
N SER A 197 22.76 -3.44 12.30
CA SER A 197 23.62 -2.65 13.20
C SER A 197 24.84 -3.45 13.71
N TYR A 198 24.71 -4.76 13.91
CA TYR A 198 25.82 -5.62 14.32
C TYR A 198 26.84 -5.82 13.19
N GLN A 199 26.40 -5.91 11.94
CA GLN A 199 27.27 -6.12 10.77
C GLN A 199 28.15 -4.91 10.41
N GLN A 200 27.90 -3.72 10.98
CA GLN A 200 28.74 -2.52 10.77
C GLN A 200 29.87 -2.37 11.80
N ILE A 201 29.90 -3.21 12.86
CA ILE A 201 30.87 -3.10 13.96
C ILE A 201 32.10 -4.02 13.75
N ASP A 202 32.03 -4.97 12.82
CA ASP A 202 33.12 -5.86 12.39
C ASP A 202 33.83 -5.34 11.12
#